data_AF-A0A560D680-F1
#
_entry.id   AF-A0A560D680-F1
#
_cell.length_a   1.000
_cell.length_b   1.000
_cell.length_c   1.000
_cell.angle_alpha   90.00
_cell.angle_beta   90.00
_cell.angle_gamma   90.00
#
_symmetry.space_group_name_H-M   'P 1'
#
loop_
_entity.id
_entity.type
_entity.pdbx_description
1 polymer ?
#
loop_
_entity_poly.entity_id
_entity_poly.type
_entity_poly.pdbx_seq_one_letter_code
_entity_poly.pdbx_strand_id
1 'polypeptide(L)'
;MTKLNFADRYAQAGLSPGGAIIASRQAPAERILKEIAVPRIFDLVQLYFGRSDLDLTWLRDEFIQEDAAFSLINNQRECVVLATTMLEAKVAEGNSYTLLALLTASLAGKRCSLEFGWLLDAAKDKFSEQAVAARRPDKIDPKVKVAKSHPKLSEELVASPVNDWPTLLANIGKVRAEASEASATIATQASSILGAVDKQMRYLREETQILWWVFGEHSRTFNRPFSSYSPGAAAVIAGVDLGNLTTASVLGPIAAPAILERVLRLTNMKADHQKCRLADALDGIEPSELQGLQLRKDQPSNIFPITMAIGKAKENPGSWYSTFEKLTGMNATIEFAPIELATQIYYEHLLGQLQ
;
A
#
# COMPACT_ATOMS: atom_id res chain seq x y z
N MET A 1 15.22 -2.95 -12.07
CA MET A 1 14.46 -4.21 -11.97
C MET A 1 15.28 -5.18 -11.16
N THR A 2 14.72 -5.69 -10.08
CA THR A 2 15.33 -6.76 -9.29
C THR A 2 15.42 -8.01 -10.17
N LYS A 3 16.59 -8.65 -10.22
CA LYS A 3 16.80 -9.84 -11.06
C LYS A 3 15.94 -11.00 -10.52
N LEU A 4 15.07 -11.56 -11.36
CA LEU A 4 14.26 -12.73 -10.99
C LEU A 4 15.16 -13.95 -10.86
N ASN A 5 15.01 -14.71 -9.77
CA ASN A 5 15.84 -15.89 -9.50
C ASN A 5 15.02 -17.19 -9.59
N PHE A 6 14.46 -17.46 -10.78
CA PHE A 6 13.59 -18.62 -11.00
C PHE A 6 14.27 -19.95 -10.67
N ALA A 7 15.55 -20.13 -11.01
CA ALA A 7 16.25 -21.39 -10.77
C ALA A 7 16.24 -21.79 -9.28
N ASP A 8 16.55 -20.85 -8.39
CA ASP A 8 16.56 -21.11 -6.96
C ASP A 8 15.13 -21.32 -6.42
N ARG A 9 14.13 -20.60 -6.96
CA ARG A 9 12.73 -20.73 -6.54
C ARG A 9 12.10 -22.06 -6.99
N TYR A 10 12.40 -22.52 -8.20
CA TYR A 10 12.02 -23.86 -8.65
C TYR A 10 12.67 -24.95 -7.80
N ALA A 11 13.98 -24.83 -7.51
CA ALA A 11 14.67 -25.79 -6.66
C ALA A 11 14.07 -25.85 -5.24
N GLN A 12 13.70 -24.71 -4.65
CA GLN A 12 13.02 -24.66 -3.36
C GLN A 12 11.63 -25.33 -3.36
N ALA A 13 10.89 -25.26 -4.47
CA ALA A 13 9.64 -26.00 -4.65
C ALA A 13 9.86 -27.50 -4.98
N GLY A 14 11.10 -27.97 -5.09
CA GLY A 14 11.39 -29.33 -5.53
C GLY A 14 11.00 -29.58 -6.99
N LEU A 15 10.95 -28.53 -7.80
CA LEU A 15 10.71 -28.59 -9.24
C LEU A 15 12.06 -28.49 -9.97
N SER A 16 12.24 -29.26 -11.04
CA SER A 16 13.48 -29.27 -11.83
C SER A 16 13.21 -29.08 -13.33
N PRO A 17 12.62 -27.94 -13.73
CA PRO A 17 12.50 -27.61 -15.14
C PRO A 17 13.90 -27.43 -15.77
N GLY A 18 14.06 -27.83 -17.03
CA GLY A 18 15.31 -27.61 -17.76
C GLY A 18 15.60 -26.12 -17.95
N GLY A 19 16.88 -25.75 -18.13
CA GLY A 19 17.29 -24.34 -18.27
C GLY A 19 16.58 -23.58 -19.41
N ALA A 20 16.22 -24.28 -20.49
CA ALA A 20 15.41 -23.72 -21.58
C ALA A 20 13.99 -23.31 -21.14
N ILE A 21 13.35 -24.11 -20.27
CA ILE A 21 12.04 -23.80 -19.70
C ILE A 21 12.17 -22.62 -18.74
N ILE A 22 13.20 -22.59 -17.90
CA ILE A 22 13.43 -21.45 -16.99
C ILE A 22 13.59 -20.15 -17.78
N ALA A 23 14.37 -20.18 -18.87
CA ALA A 23 14.55 -19.03 -19.75
C ALA A 23 13.24 -18.60 -20.44
N SER A 24 12.43 -19.55 -20.92
CA SER A 24 11.13 -19.26 -21.55
C SER A 24 10.09 -18.70 -20.56
N ARG A 25 10.25 -18.96 -19.26
CA ARG A 25 9.40 -18.39 -18.19
C ARG A 25 9.85 -17.01 -17.74
N GLN A 26 11.14 -16.72 -17.82
CA GLN A 26 11.69 -15.46 -17.30
C GLN A 26 11.24 -14.25 -18.12
N ALA A 27 11.32 -14.31 -19.46
CA ALA A 27 10.98 -13.18 -20.31
C ALA A 27 9.50 -12.74 -20.19
N PRO A 28 8.50 -13.65 -20.21
CA PRO A 28 7.11 -13.28 -19.95
C PRO A 28 6.90 -12.65 -18.57
N ALA A 29 7.51 -13.21 -17.51
CA ALA A 29 7.38 -12.67 -16.16
C ALA A 29 7.94 -11.24 -16.06
N GLU A 30 9.08 -10.95 -16.68
CA GLU A 30 9.65 -9.61 -16.75
C GLU A 30 8.74 -8.63 -17.51
N ARG A 31 8.11 -9.06 -18.61
CA ARG A 31 7.15 -8.23 -19.35
C ARG A 31 5.93 -7.88 -18.51
N ILE A 32 5.36 -8.87 -17.81
CA ILE A 32 4.24 -8.62 -16.90
C ILE A 32 4.63 -7.60 -15.83
N LEU A 33 5.78 -7.78 -15.19
CA LEU A 33 6.19 -6.93 -14.06
C LEU A 33 6.43 -5.47 -14.43
N LYS A 34 6.71 -5.15 -15.69
CA LYS A 34 6.90 -3.76 -16.16
C LYS A 34 5.63 -2.93 -16.05
N GLU A 35 4.48 -3.53 -16.38
CA GLU A 35 3.20 -2.81 -16.52
C GLU A 35 2.05 -3.52 -15.77
N ILE A 36 2.37 -4.23 -14.69
CA ILE A 36 1.37 -4.97 -13.94
C ILE A 36 0.35 -4.03 -13.28
N ALA A 37 -0.92 -4.19 -13.66
CA ALA A 37 -2.04 -3.49 -13.06
C ALA A 37 -2.37 -4.06 -11.67
N VAL A 38 -2.93 -3.23 -10.78
CA VAL A 38 -3.27 -3.59 -9.39
C VAL A 38 -4.15 -4.86 -9.28
N PRO A 39 -5.21 -5.05 -10.10
CA PRO A 39 -6.01 -6.28 -10.01
C PRO A 39 -5.19 -7.55 -10.25
N ARG A 40 -4.21 -7.50 -11.17
CA ARG A 40 -3.31 -8.63 -11.45
C ARG A 40 -2.38 -8.91 -10.28
N ILE A 41 -1.96 -7.88 -9.52
CA ILE A 41 -1.21 -8.08 -8.27
C ILE A 41 -2.08 -8.88 -7.27
N PHE A 42 -3.36 -8.53 -7.14
CA PHE A 42 -4.28 -9.27 -6.26
C PHE A 42 -4.51 -10.70 -6.72
N ASP A 43 -4.57 -10.96 -8.02
CA ASP A 43 -4.65 -12.34 -8.54
C ASP A 43 -3.41 -13.14 -8.16
N LEU A 44 -2.21 -12.55 -8.30
CA LEU A 44 -0.96 -13.21 -7.89
C LEU A 44 -0.91 -13.49 -6.38
N VAL A 45 -1.35 -12.53 -5.55
CA VAL A 45 -1.44 -12.73 -4.09
C VAL A 45 -2.44 -13.83 -3.74
N GLN A 46 -3.61 -13.84 -4.38
CA GLN A 46 -4.61 -14.89 -4.16
C GLN A 46 -4.08 -16.27 -4.59
N LEU A 47 -3.34 -16.34 -5.69
CA LEU A 47 -2.69 -17.58 -6.14
C LEU A 47 -1.62 -18.05 -5.14
N TYR A 48 -0.83 -17.14 -4.58
CA TYR A 48 0.15 -17.44 -3.51
C TYR A 48 -0.51 -18.06 -2.27
N PHE A 49 -1.71 -17.61 -1.90
CA PHE A 49 -2.52 -18.19 -0.82
C PHE A 49 -3.36 -19.40 -1.26
N GLY A 50 -3.18 -19.91 -2.48
CA GLY A 50 -3.76 -21.16 -2.95
C GLY A 50 -5.19 -21.08 -3.47
N ARG A 51 -5.65 -19.90 -3.88
CA ARG A 51 -6.95 -19.76 -4.53
C ARG A 51 -6.91 -20.33 -5.95
N SER A 52 -7.85 -21.23 -6.27
CA SER A 52 -7.90 -21.93 -7.56
C SER A 52 -9.00 -21.44 -8.51
N ASP A 53 -9.99 -20.66 -8.03
CA ASP A 53 -11.12 -20.13 -8.81
C ASP A 53 -10.81 -18.78 -9.49
N LEU A 54 -9.55 -18.53 -9.84
CA LEU A 54 -9.09 -17.28 -10.46
C LEU A 54 -9.09 -17.37 -11.99
N ASP A 55 -9.53 -16.30 -12.65
CA ASP A 55 -9.32 -16.13 -14.09
C ASP A 55 -7.89 -15.64 -14.36
N LEU A 56 -6.99 -16.60 -14.56
CA LEU A 56 -5.58 -16.36 -14.87
C LEU A 56 -5.29 -16.45 -16.38
N THR A 57 -6.30 -16.27 -17.24
CA THR A 57 -6.12 -16.26 -18.71
C THR A 57 -5.06 -15.24 -19.13
N TRP A 58 -5.05 -14.06 -18.52
CA TRP A 58 -4.04 -13.04 -18.76
C TRP A 58 -2.61 -13.50 -18.48
N LEU A 59 -2.41 -14.35 -17.46
CA LEU A 59 -1.11 -14.92 -17.11
C LEU A 59 -0.74 -15.96 -18.17
N ARG A 60 -1.64 -16.91 -18.43
CA ARG A 60 -1.44 -17.96 -19.43
C ARG A 60 -1.09 -17.40 -20.81
N ASP A 61 -1.86 -16.44 -21.29
CA ASP A 61 -1.72 -15.90 -22.65
C ASP A 61 -0.38 -15.20 -22.85
N GLU A 62 0.22 -14.67 -21.79
CA GLU A 62 1.55 -14.09 -21.83
C GLU A 62 2.66 -15.16 -21.85
N PHE A 63 2.50 -16.24 -21.08
CA PHE A 63 3.47 -17.35 -21.06
C PHE A 63 3.42 -18.22 -22.32
N ILE A 64 2.26 -18.35 -22.97
CA ILE A 64 2.09 -19.13 -24.21
C ILE A 64 2.86 -18.52 -25.40
N GLN A 65 3.16 -17.21 -25.38
CA GLN A 65 3.93 -16.56 -26.43
C GLN A 65 5.34 -17.15 -26.60
N GLU A 66 5.94 -17.65 -25.52
CA GLU A 66 7.28 -18.25 -25.52
C GLU A 66 7.25 -19.77 -25.28
N ASP A 67 6.14 -20.31 -24.79
CA ASP A 67 5.94 -21.74 -24.58
C ASP A 67 4.47 -22.16 -24.78
N ALA A 68 4.18 -22.65 -25.97
CA ALA A 68 2.85 -23.11 -26.36
C ALA A 68 2.30 -24.27 -25.50
N ALA A 69 3.15 -24.99 -24.75
CA ALA A 69 2.72 -26.08 -23.88
C ALA A 69 2.33 -25.62 -22.46
N PHE A 70 2.47 -24.34 -22.13
CA PHE A 70 2.13 -23.83 -20.80
C PHE A 70 0.65 -24.02 -20.46
N SER A 71 0.36 -24.68 -19.34
CA SER A 71 -0.99 -24.99 -18.89
C SER A 71 -1.18 -24.67 -17.41
N LEU A 72 -2.16 -23.84 -17.09
CA LEU A 72 -2.54 -23.50 -15.70
C LEU A 72 -3.07 -24.71 -14.91
N ILE A 73 -3.59 -25.73 -15.61
CA ILE A 73 -4.21 -26.91 -14.97
C ILE A 73 -3.13 -27.93 -14.59
N ASN A 74 -2.22 -28.23 -15.50
CA ASN A 74 -1.18 -29.24 -15.27
C ASN A 74 -0.03 -28.68 -14.40
N ASN A 75 0.14 -27.36 -14.38
CA ASN A 75 1.28 -26.69 -13.75
C ASN A 75 0.87 -25.83 -12.54
N GLN A 76 -0.19 -26.18 -11.80
CA GLN A 76 -0.70 -25.39 -10.67
C GLN A 76 0.41 -25.01 -9.67
N ARG A 77 1.25 -25.98 -9.29
CA ARG A 77 2.37 -25.74 -8.37
C ARG A 77 3.43 -24.80 -8.95
N GLU A 78 3.77 -24.97 -10.23
CA GLU A 78 4.66 -24.05 -10.93
C GLU A 78 4.05 -22.64 -11.02
N CYS A 79 2.74 -22.50 -11.20
CA CYS A 79 2.08 -21.19 -11.22
C CYS A 79 2.22 -20.47 -9.87
N VAL A 80 2.17 -21.19 -8.74
CA VAL A 80 2.46 -20.63 -7.41
C VAL A 80 3.91 -20.16 -7.31
N VAL A 81 4.88 -20.93 -7.83
CA VAL A 81 6.30 -20.52 -7.89
C VAL A 81 6.49 -19.26 -8.73
N LEU A 82 5.86 -19.20 -9.91
CA LEU A 82 5.91 -18.05 -10.81
C LEU A 82 5.34 -16.80 -10.13
N ALA A 83 4.15 -16.90 -9.56
CA ALA A 83 3.53 -15.80 -8.83
C ALA A 83 4.36 -15.35 -7.63
N THR A 84 4.89 -16.28 -6.84
CA THR A 84 5.76 -15.99 -5.69
C THR A 84 7.01 -15.23 -6.13
N THR A 85 7.65 -15.65 -7.23
CA THR A 85 8.87 -15.00 -7.75
C THR A 85 8.57 -13.59 -8.27
N MET A 86 7.41 -13.41 -8.91
CA MET A 86 6.95 -12.10 -9.37
C MET A 86 6.61 -11.16 -8.21
N LEU A 87 5.93 -11.68 -7.18
CA LEU A 87 5.63 -10.94 -5.96
C LEU A 87 6.90 -10.57 -5.20
N GLU A 88 7.88 -11.47 -5.12
CA GLU A 88 9.19 -11.19 -4.52
C GLU A 88 9.85 -9.97 -5.18
N ALA A 89 9.86 -9.90 -6.50
CA ALA A 89 10.43 -8.75 -7.20
C ALA A 89 9.71 -7.44 -6.85
N LYS A 90 8.37 -7.47 -6.73
CA LYS A 90 7.57 -6.30 -6.31
C LYS A 90 7.75 -5.94 -4.84
N VAL A 91 7.95 -6.92 -3.97
CA VAL A 91 8.34 -6.70 -2.57
C VAL A 91 9.72 -6.04 -2.53
N ALA A 92 10.69 -6.51 -3.30
CA ALA A 92 12.02 -5.91 -3.35
C ALA A 92 12.01 -4.46 -3.87
N GLU A 93 11.17 -4.16 -4.87
CA GLU A 93 10.90 -2.80 -5.35
C GLU A 93 10.18 -1.93 -4.31
N GLY A 94 9.58 -2.55 -3.28
CA GLY A 94 8.80 -1.86 -2.26
C GLY A 94 7.48 -1.30 -2.81
N ASN A 95 6.80 -2.10 -3.64
CA ASN A 95 5.49 -1.74 -4.17
C ASN A 95 4.43 -1.82 -3.07
N SER A 96 3.84 -0.68 -2.69
CA SER A 96 2.89 -0.58 -1.58
C SER A 96 1.66 -1.48 -1.72
N TYR A 97 1.10 -1.64 -2.93
CA TYR A 97 -0.03 -2.54 -3.15
C TYR A 97 0.33 -3.99 -2.83
N THR A 98 1.52 -4.44 -3.27
CA THR A 98 1.99 -5.81 -3.03
C THR A 98 2.21 -6.06 -1.55
N LEU A 99 2.89 -5.13 -0.86
CA LEU A 99 3.17 -5.24 0.57
C LEU A 99 1.88 -5.33 1.39
N LEU A 100 0.97 -4.37 1.19
CA LEU A 100 -0.29 -4.35 1.92
C LEU A 100 -1.18 -5.54 1.55
N ALA A 101 -1.29 -5.92 0.27
CA ALA A 101 -2.11 -7.07 -0.13
C ALA A 101 -1.63 -8.38 0.47
N LEU A 102 -0.31 -8.61 0.58
CA LEU A 102 0.24 -9.79 1.26
C LEU A 102 -0.11 -9.80 2.75
N LEU A 103 0.03 -8.66 3.42
CA LEU A 103 -0.30 -8.53 4.84
C LEU A 103 -1.80 -8.73 5.09
N THR A 104 -2.67 -8.09 4.30
CA THR A 104 -4.12 -8.19 4.48
C THR A 104 -4.64 -9.57 4.10
N ALA A 105 -4.17 -10.17 3.01
CA ALA A 105 -4.60 -11.50 2.60
C ALA A 105 -4.15 -12.62 3.56
N SER A 106 -3.07 -12.39 4.33
CA SER A 106 -2.63 -13.32 5.39
C SER A 106 -3.61 -13.42 6.56
N LEU A 107 -4.50 -12.42 6.71
CA LEU A 107 -5.51 -12.33 7.76
C LEU A 107 -4.90 -12.51 9.16
N ALA A 108 -3.96 -11.64 9.53
CA ALA A 108 -3.16 -11.77 10.75
C ALA A 108 -2.50 -13.16 10.94
N GLY A 109 -2.03 -13.76 9.84
CA GLY A 109 -1.39 -15.08 9.84
C GLY A 109 -2.35 -16.28 9.97
N LYS A 110 -3.66 -16.06 9.98
CA LYS A 110 -4.66 -17.13 10.04
C LYS A 110 -4.81 -17.85 8.69
N ARG A 111 -4.46 -17.18 7.58
CA ARG A 111 -4.36 -17.79 6.27
C ARG A 111 -2.91 -18.17 5.99
N CYS A 112 -2.67 -19.47 5.81
CA CYS A 112 -1.35 -19.99 5.44
C CYS A 112 -1.16 -19.93 3.92
N SER A 113 0.05 -19.59 3.47
CA SER A 113 0.42 -19.78 2.07
C SER A 113 0.60 -21.27 1.76
N LEU A 114 0.48 -21.64 0.48
CA LEU A 114 0.76 -23.02 0.06
C LEU A 114 2.23 -23.37 0.21
N GLU A 115 3.11 -22.43 -0.17
CA GLU A 115 4.57 -22.57 -0.14
C GLU A 115 5.20 -21.21 0.23
N PHE A 116 6.51 -21.19 0.48
CA PHE A 116 7.32 -19.97 0.59
C PHE A 116 6.89 -18.94 1.66
N GLY A 117 6.65 -19.37 2.90
CA GLY A 117 6.28 -18.47 4.00
C GLY A 117 7.22 -17.27 4.23
N TRP A 118 8.50 -17.38 3.83
CA TRP A 118 9.48 -16.30 3.88
C TRP A 118 9.08 -15.06 3.09
N LEU A 119 8.23 -15.16 2.05
CA LEU A 119 7.80 -14.00 1.27
C LEU A 119 6.96 -13.05 2.14
N LEU A 120 6.12 -13.60 3.02
CA LEU A 120 5.31 -12.80 3.94
C LEU A 120 6.20 -12.05 4.94
N ASP A 121 7.25 -12.70 5.44
CA ASP A 121 8.20 -12.05 6.35
C ASP A 121 9.04 -10.99 5.64
N ALA A 122 9.52 -11.27 4.42
CA ALA A 122 10.18 -10.28 3.58
C ALA A 122 9.27 -9.05 3.30
N ALA A 123 7.97 -9.28 3.10
CA ALA A 123 7.00 -8.20 2.94
C ALA A 123 6.82 -7.38 4.22
N LYS A 124 6.75 -8.02 5.41
CA LYS A 124 6.69 -7.31 6.71
C LYS A 124 7.94 -6.45 6.94
N ASP A 125 9.12 -7.00 6.65
CA ASP A 125 10.39 -6.29 6.83
C ASP A 125 10.46 -5.09 5.89
N LYS A 126 10.13 -5.28 4.61
CA LYS A 126 10.13 -4.19 3.62
C LYS A 126 9.07 -3.13 3.94
N PHE A 127 7.88 -3.55 4.36
CA PHE A 127 6.84 -2.65 4.83
C PHE A 127 7.36 -1.76 5.96
N SER A 128 8.03 -2.35 6.94
CA SER A 128 8.59 -1.63 8.09
C SER A 128 9.68 -0.66 7.69
N GLU A 129 10.60 -1.09 6.82
CA GLU A 129 11.67 -0.26 6.27
C GLU A 129 11.09 0.98 5.55
N GLN A 130 10.10 0.79 4.68
CA GLN A 130 9.48 1.86 3.90
C GLN A 130 8.60 2.78 4.75
N ALA A 131 7.82 2.25 5.69
CA ALA A 131 6.99 3.04 6.59
C ALA A 131 7.84 4.00 7.45
N VAL A 132 9.03 3.55 7.88
CA VAL A 132 10.02 4.39 8.57
C VAL A 132 10.67 5.38 7.60
N ALA A 133 11.14 4.93 6.44
CA ALA A 133 11.84 5.78 5.48
C ALA A 133 10.96 6.93 4.98
N ALA A 134 9.67 6.69 4.73
CA ALA A 134 8.72 7.68 4.24
C ALA A 134 8.51 8.88 5.18
N ARG A 135 8.71 8.68 6.49
CA ARG A 135 8.53 9.70 7.54
C ARG A 135 9.81 10.34 8.02
N ARG A 136 10.97 9.94 7.49
CA ARG A 136 12.21 10.61 7.84
C ARG A 136 12.14 12.07 7.33
N PRO A 137 12.50 13.06 8.17
CA PRO A 137 12.54 14.44 7.73
C PRO A 137 13.48 14.59 6.53
N ASP A 138 12.97 15.11 5.43
CA ASP A 138 13.79 15.44 4.26
C ASP A 138 14.73 16.59 4.63
N LYS A 139 16.01 16.49 4.27
CA LYS A 139 16.94 17.63 4.36
C LYS A 139 16.62 18.61 3.23
N ILE A 140 15.83 19.63 3.54
CA ILE A 140 15.51 20.70 2.59
C ILE A 140 16.69 21.68 2.55
N ASP A 141 17.35 21.82 1.40
CA ASP A 141 18.31 22.89 1.17
C ASP A 141 17.53 24.16 0.78
N PRO A 142 17.52 25.21 1.62
CA PRO A 142 16.76 26.43 1.32
C PRO A 142 17.41 27.29 0.24
N LYS A 143 18.59 26.94 -0.27
CA LYS A 143 19.33 27.76 -1.23
C LYS A 143 18.74 27.68 -2.63
N VAL A 144 18.15 28.78 -3.07
CA VAL A 144 17.78 28.98 -4.47
C VAL A 144 19.03 29.34 -5.27
N LYS A 145 19.39 28.50 -6.23
CA LYS A 145 20.46 28.78 -7.20
C LYS A 145 19.86 29.59 -8.34
N VAL A 146 20.39 30.79 -8.55
CA VAL A 146 20.05 31.59 -9.73
C VAL A 146 20.73 30.97 -10.95
N ALA A 147 20.07 31.04 -12.12
CA ALA A 147 20.67 30.61 -13.39
C ALA A 147 22.00 31.34 -13.64
N LYS A 148 22.93 30.68 -14.33
CA LYS A 148 24.22 31.30 -14.67
C LYS A 148 23.96 32.48 -15.60
N SER A 149 24.27 33.69 -15.15
CA SER A 149 24.20 34.88 -16.02
C SER A 149 25.27 34.80 -17.11
N HIS A 150 24.99 35.36 -18.29
CA HIS A 150 26.01 35.51 -19.32
C HIS A 150 27.05 36.55 -18.85
N PRO A 151 28.30 36.14 -18.57
CA PRO A 151 29.25 36.96 -17.82
C PRO A 151 29.72 38.21 -18.57
N LYS A 152 29.40 38.35 -19.86
CA LYS A 152 29.79 39.47 -20.73
C LYS A 152 28.62 40.28 -21.27
N LEU A 153 27.38 40.01 -20.84
CA LEU A 153 26.21 40.70 -21.37
C LEU A 153 26.27 42.21 -21.13
N SER A 154 26.76 42.62 -19.95
CA SER A 154 27.01 44.02 -19.62
C SER A 154 28.06 44.67 -20.51
N GLU A 155 29.14 43.95 -20.83
CA GLU A 155 30.20 44.41 -21.74
C GLU A 155 29.69 44.53 -23.18
N GLU A 156 28.87 43.58 -23.64
CA GLU A 156 28.24 43.59 -24.97
C GLU A 156 27.21 44.73 -25.12
N LEU A 157 26.49 45.06 -24.06
CA LEU A 157 25.57 46.22 -24.02
C LEU A 157 26.32 47.55 -24.10
N VAL A 158 27.45 47.69 -23.39
CA VAL A 158 28.27 48.91 -23.39
C VAL A 158 29.05 49.07 -24.70
N ALA A 159 29.49 47.97 -25.32
CA ALA A 159 30.23 47.98 -26.59
C ALA A 159 29.34 48.14 -27.84
N SER A 160 28.01 48.22 -27.68
CA SER A 160 27.08 48.35 -28.81
C SER A 160 27.21 49.72 -29.50
N PRO A 161 27.39 49.79 -30.83
CA PRO A 161 27.52 51.05 -31.57
C PRO A 161 26.27 51.93 -31.44
N VAL A 162 26.46 53.24 -31.36
CA VAL A 162 25.34 54.20 -31.40
C VAL A 162 24.62 54.06 -32.73
N ASN A 163 23.29 53.91 -32.70
CA ASN A 163 22.40 53.74 -33.85
C ASN A 163 22.36 52.36 -34.53
N ASP A 164 22.95 51.31 -33.93
CA ASP A 164 22.81 49.91 -34.41
C ASP A 164 21.62 49.20 -33.76
N TRP A 165 20.43 49.47 -34.29
CA TRP A 165 19.17 48.88 -33.83
C TRP A 165 19.13 47.34 -33.85
N PRO A 166 19.63 46.65 -34.88
CA PRO A 166 19.71 45.18 -34.90
C PRO A 166 20.52 44.59 -33.74
N THR A 167 21.70 45.13 -33.43
CA THR A 167 22.56 44.65 -32.33
C THR A 167 21.92 44.90 -30.96
N LEU A 168 21.28 46.06 -30.78
CA LEU A 168 20.53 46.37 -29.56
C LEU A 168 19.36 45.40 -29.35
N LEU A 169 18.59 45.09 -30.41
CA LEU A 169 17.48 44.14 -30.34
C LEU A 169 17.95 42.72 -29.97
N ALA A 170 19.07 42.27 -30.53
CA ALA A 170 19.66 40.97 -30.21
C ALA A 170 20.09 40.90 -28.73
N ASN A 171 20.70 41.96 -28.20
CA ASN A 171 21.13 42.02 -26.79
C ASN A 171 19.94 42.09 -25.83
N ILE A 172 18.87 42.83 -26.16
CA ILE A 172 17.61 42.80 -25.40
C ILE A 172 16.98 41.38 -25.44
N GLY A 173 17.07 40.70 -26.58
CA GLY A 173 16.66 39.30 -26.72
C GLY A 173 17.39 38.37 -25.75
N LYS A 174 18.72 38.52 -25.62
CA LYS A 174 19.53 37.78 -24.64
C LYS A 174 19.15 38.10 -23.19
N VAL A 175 18.97 39.38 -22.84
CA VAL A 175 18.50 39.81 -21.50
C VAL A 175 17.15 39.15 -21.18
N ARG A 176 16.22 39.15 -22.14
CA ARG A 176 14.90 38.51 -21.98
C ARG A 176 15.04 37.00 -21.80
N ALA A 177 15.91 36.34 -22.57
CA ALA A 177 16.16 34.91 -22.43
C ALA A 177 16.74 34.56 -21.05
N GLU A 178 17.75 35.30 -20.58
CA GLU A 178 18.31 35.15 -19.23
C GLU A 178 17.27 35.37 -18.14
N ALA A 179 16.47 36.44 -18.24
CA ALA A 179 15.41 36.72 -17.28
C ALA A 179 14.34 35.61 -17.26
N SER A 180 13.96 35.09 -18.44
CA SER A 180 13.01 33.99 -18.57
C SER A 180 13.56 32.68 -18.00
N GLU A 181 14.82 32.35 -18.27
CA GLU A 181 15.47 31.14 -17.76
C GLU A 181 15.70 31.22 -16.25
N ALA A 182 16.13 32.36 -15.74
CA ALA A 182 16.25 32.61 -14.30
C ALA A 182 14.90 32.49 -13.60
N SER A 183 13.84 33.08 -14.18
CA SER A 183 12.48 32.99 -13.63
C SER A 183 11.96 31.54 -13.63
N ALA A 184 12.17 30.79 -14.72
CA ALA A 184 11.79 29.39 -14.80
C ALA A 184 12.55 28.55 -13.77
N THR A 185 13.85 28.77 -13.64
CA THR A 185 14.71 28.07 -12.67
C THR A 185 14.29 28.33 -11.23
N ILE A 186 14.02 29.60 -10.89
CA ILE A 186 13.51 29.99 -9.57
C ILE A 186 12.13 29.36 -9.32
N ALA A 187 11.23 29.39 -10.30
CA ALA A 187 9.90 28.80 -10.17
C ALA A 187 9.99 27.29 -9.90
N THR A 188 10.80 26.54 -10.67
CA THR A 188 10.97 25.09 -10.46
C THR A 188 11.58 24.78 -9.09
N GLN A 189 12.61 25.52 -8.66
CA GLN A 189 13.22 25.30 -7.35
C GLN A 189 12.26 25.66 -6.21
N ALA A 190 11.53 26.78 -6.32
CA ALA A 190 10.53 27.18 -5.34
C ALA A 190 9.40 26.16 -5.24
N SER A 191 8.87 25.68 -6.38
CA SER A 191 7.85 24.62 -6.39
C SER A 191 8.36 23.32 -5.78
N SER A 192 9.62 22.94 -6.02
CA SER A 192 10.22 21.75 -5.41
C SER A 192 10.36 21.90 -3.88
N ILE A 193 10.80 23.05 -3.39
CA ILE A 193 10.91 23.32 -1.96
C ILE A 193 9.53 23.33 -1.30
N LEU A 194 8.56 24.05 -1.90
CA LEU A 194 7.18 24.09 -1.41
C LEU A 194 6.54 22.71 -1.39
N GLY A 195 6.78 21.88 -2.42
CA GLY A 195 6.30 20.50 -2.44
C GLY A 195 6.89 19.63 -1.33
N ALA A 196 8.18 19.79 -1.02
CA ALA A 196 8.83 19.09 0.09
C ALA A 196 8.27 19.55 1.45
N VAL A 197 8.09 20.86 1.64
CA VAL A 197 7.51 21.43 2.87
C VAL A 197 6.06 20.97 3.04
N ASP A 198 5.23 21.04 2.00
CA ASP A 198 3.83 20.59 2.02
C ASP A 198 3.73 19.10 2.39
N LYS A 199 4.57 18.24 1.80
CA LYS A 199 4.65 16.82 2.13
C LYS A 199 4.95 16.61 3.62
N GLN A 200 5.94 17.30 4.18
CA GLN A 200 6.30 17.20 5.59
C GLN A 200 5.18 17.74 6.51
N MET A 201 4.54 18.85 6.13
CA MET A 201 3.37 19.39 6.85
C MET A 201 2.20 18.40 6.87
N ARG A 202 1.94 17.69 5.77
CA ARG A 202 0.90 16.65 5.71
C ARG A 202 1.18 15.50 6.68
N TYR A 203 2.42 15.01 6.77
CA TYR A 203 2.79 14.00 7.77
C TYR A 203 2.65 14.50 9.20
N LEU A 204 3.15 15.70 9.50
CA LEU A 204 3.00 16.29 10.83
C LEU A 204 1.54 16.48 11.23
N ARG A 205 0.68 16.85 10.27
CA ARG A 205 -0.76 16.96 10.50
C ARG A 205 -1.39 15.61 10.80
N GLU A 206 -1.09 14.57 10.00
CA GLU A 206 -1.53 13.19 10.25
C GLU A 206 -1.13 12.73 11.66
N GLU A 207 0.15 12.86 12.02
CA GLU A 207 0.68 12.45 13.33
C GLU A 207 0.03 13.22 14.48
N THR A 208 -0.16 14.54 14.32
CA THR A 208 -0.83 15.37 15.31
C THR A 208 -2.29 14.93 15.49
N GLN A 209 -3.03 14.67 14.40
CA GLN A 209 -4.41 14.20 14.48
C GLN A 209 -4.52 12.82 15.15
N ILE A 210 -3.61 11.90 14.83
CA ILE A 210 -3.54 10.60 15.50
C ILE A 210 -3.24 10.78 16.99
N LEU A 211 -2.31 11.67 17.35
CA LEU A 211 -1.98 11.97 18.74
C LEU A 211 -3.19 12.51 19.52
N TRP A 212 -3.90 13.49 18.95
CA TRP A 212 -5.13 14.04 19.55
C TRP A 212 -6.20 12.97 19.73
N TRP A 213 -6.35 12.07 18.75
CA TRP A 213 -7.31 10.96 18.84
C TRP A 213 -6.93 9.98 19.96
N VAL A 214 -5.65 9.61 20.08
CA VAL A 214 -5.18 8.71 21.15
C VAL A 214 -5.39 9.32 22.54
N PHE A 215 -5.01 10.59 22.74
CA PHE A 215 -5.23 11.28 24.03
C PHE A 215 -6.69 11.64 24.29
N GLY A 216 -7.47 11.79 23.22
CA GLY A 216 -8.89 12.02 23.33
C GLY A 216 -9.63 10.81 23.88
N GLU A 217 -9.12 9.59 23.70
CA GLU A 217 -9.73 8.34 24.21
C GLU A 217 -11.16 8.08 23.70
N HIS A 218 -11.57 8.78 22.63
CA HIS A 218 -12.89 8.72 22.01
C HIS A 218 -12.81 8.28 20.56
N SER A 219 -13.80 7.52 20.10
CA SER A 219 -13.99 7.25 18.68
C SER A 219 -14.31 8.54 17.95
N ARG A 220 -13.62 8.79 16.83
CA ARG A 220 -13.86 9.96 15.99
C ARG A 220 -15.14 9.81 15.18
N THR A 221 -15.42 8.61 14.65
CA THR A 221 -16.62 8.35 13.87
C THR A 221 -17.90 8.47 14.72
N PHE A 222 -17.90 8.00 15.97
CA PHE A 222 -19.12 7.93 16.79
C PHE A 222 -19.16 8.90 17.97
N ASN A 223 -18.07 9.63 18.23
CA ASN A 223 -17.97 10.61 19.31
C ASN A 223 -18.32 10.03 20.70
N ARG A 224 -17.83 8.81 20.98
CA ARG A 224 -18.07 8.06 22.23
C ARG A 224 -16.76 7.44 22.74
N PRO A 225 -16.57 7.28 24.06
CA PRO A 225 -15.32 6.83 24.62
C PRO A 225 -15.06 5.36 24.25
N PHE A 226 -13.81 4.98 24.01
CA PHE A 226 -13.49 3.57 23.71
C PHE A 226 -13.85 2.61 24.86
N SER A 227 -13.89 3.12 26.09
CA SER A 227 -14.32 2.37 27.28
C SER A 227 -15.79 1.95 27.29
N SER A 228 -16.65 2.54 26.44
CA SER A 228 -18.05 2.12 26.31
C SER A 228 -18.25 0.93 25.38
N TYR A 229 -17.25 0.54 24.60
CA TYR A 229 -17.34 -0.56 23.64
C TYR A 229 -16.82 -1.87 24.22
N SER A 230 -17.32 -3.00 23.67
CA SER A 230 -16.69 -4.29 23.89
C SER A 230 -15.31 -4.33 23.21
N PRO A 231 -14.37 -5.19 23.65
CA PRO A 231 -13.04 -5.24 23.05
C PRO A 231 -13.03 -5.51 21.54
N GLY A 232 -13.93 -6.38 21.07
CA GLY A 232 -14.07 -6.67 19.63
C GLY A 232 -14.64 -5.49 18.84
N ALA A 233 -15.70 -4.86 19.35
CA ALA A 233 -16.28 -3.67 18.73
C ALA A 233 -15.28 -2.51 18.71
N ALA A 234 -14.57 -2.28 19.81
CA ALA A 234 -13.51 -1.29 19.91
C ALA A 234 -12.38 -1.54 18.90
N ALA A 235 -11.97 -2.80 18.69
CA ALA A 235 -10.98 -3.16 17.67
C ALA A 235 -11.41 -2.79 16.26
N VAL A 236 -12.68 -3.05 15.91
CA VAL A 236 -13.23 -2.69 14.60
C VAL A 236 -13.26 -1.18 14.42
N ILE A 237 -13.80 -0.46 15.39
CA ILE A 237 -13.95 1.00 15.33
C ILE A 237 -12.57 1.67 15.33
N ALA A 238 -11.65 1.25 16.19
CA ALA A 238 -10.31 1.82 16.27
C ALA A 238 -9.50 1.61 14.99
N GLY A 239 -9.60 0.42 14.37
CA GLY A 239 -8.96 0.15 13.07
C GLY A 239 -9.46 1.08 11.97
N VAL A 240 -10.78 1.31 11.90
CA VAL A 240 -11.39 2.23 10.93
C VAL A 240 -11.04 3.69 11.23
N ASP A 241 -11.14 4.12 12.50
CA ASP A 241 -10.79 5.48 12.92
C ASP A 241 -9.33 5.82 12.58
N LEU A 242 -8.40 4.93 12.93
CA LEU A 242 -6.98 5.13 12.61
C LEU A 242 -6.73 5.13 11.09
N GLY A 243 -7.45 4.28 10.36
CA GLY A 243 -7.45 4.28 8.89
C GLY A 243 -7.86 5.65 8.34
N ASN A 244 -8.99 6.20 8.81
CA ASN A 244 -9.50 7.51 8.39
C ASN A 244 -8.57 8.68 8.79
N LEU A 245 -7.81 8.54 9.88
CA LEU A 245 -6.81 9.51 10.31
C LEU A 245 -5.54 9.47 9.45
N THR A 246 -5.22 8.30 8.90
CA THR A 246 -4.07 8.09 8.02
C THR A 246 -4.45 8.53 6.60
N THR A 247 -4.00 9.71 6.20
CA THR A 247 -4.43 10.33 4.92
C THR A 247 -3.25 10.80 4.07
N ALA A 248 -2.08 11.00 4.67
CA ALA A 248 -0.88 11.45 3.99
C ALA A 248 0.07 10.30 3.66
N SER A 249 0.13 9.29 4.53
CA SER A 249 1.03 8.16 4.35
C SER A 249 0.36 6.97 3.66
N VAL A 250 1.10 6.38 2.74
CA VAL A 250 0.64 5.21 1.96
C VAL A 250 0.63 3.93 2.81
N LEU A 251 1.63 3.76 3.69
CA LEU A 251 1.78 2.55 4.51
C LEU A 251 1.40 2.76 5.98
N GLY A 252 0.95 3.96 6.38
CA GLY A 252 0.69 4.22 7.79
C GLY A 252 1.94 4.31 8.66
N PRO A 253 1.84 4.76 9.92
CA PRO A 253 2.97 4.82 10.82
C PRO A 253 3.34 3.40 11.26
N ILE A 254 4.63 3.11 11.35
CA ILE A 254 5.11 1.81 11.84
C ILE A 254 4.60 1.51 13.26
N ALA A 255 4.34 2.56 14.04
CA ALA A 255 3.79 2.46 15.38
C ALA A 255 2.27 2.21 15.41
N ALA A 256 1.58 2.05 14.26
CA ALA A 256 0.13 1.85 14.22
C ALA A 256 -0.35 0.70 15.13
N PRO A 257 0.30 -0.48 15.19
CA PRO A 257 -0.11 -1.52 16.14
C PRO A 257 0.00 -1.06 17.60
N ALA A 258 1.08 -0.37 17.98
CA ALA A 258 1.25 0.14 19.34
C ALA A 258 0.24 1.25 19.68
N ILE A 259 -0.11 2.09 18.70
CA ILE A 259 -1.15 3.12 18.81
C ILE A 259 -2.51 2.48 19.04
N LEU A 260 -2.87 1.46 18.25
CA LEU A 260 -4.11 0.70 18.41
C LEU A 260 -4.14 -0.01 19.76
N GLU A 261 -3.04 -0.63 20.17
CA GLU A 261 -2.94 -1.31 21.47
C GLU A 261 -3.19 -0.32 22.62
N ARG A 262 -2.62 0.88 22.54
CA ARG A 262 -2.85 1.94 23.54
C ARG A 262 -4.32 2.30 23.65
N VAL A 263 -5.03 2.43 22.53
CA VAL A 263 -6.47 2.72 22.50
C VAL A 263 -7.29 1.55 23.04
N LEU A 264 -6.94 0.32 22.67
CA LEU A 264 -7.68 -0.88 23.12
C LEU A 264 -7.53 -1.15 24.61
N ARG A 265 -6.41 -0.73 25.24
CA ARG A 265 -6.24 -0.80 26.70
C ARG A 265 -7.22 0.06 27.49
N LEU A 266 -7.90 1.01 26.84
CA LEU A 266 -8.93 1.86 27.47
C LEU A 266 -10.27 1.13 27.61
N THR A 267 -10.45 0.03 26.87
CA THR A 267 -11.59 -0.85 27.10
C THR A 267 -11.44 -1.51 28.47
N ASN A 268 -12.56 -1.80 29.15
CA ASN A 268 -12.56 -2.43 30.48
C ASN A 268 -12.08 -3.91 30.46
N MET A 269 -11.15 -4.27 29.58
CA MET A 269 -10.51 -5.58 29.56
C MET A 269 -9.77 -5.82 30.87
N LYS A 270 -10.21 -6.85 31.60
CA LYS A 270 -9.32 -7.52 32.55
C LYS A 270 -8.15 -8.06 31.74
N ALA A 271 -6.93 -7.88 32.24
CA ALA A 271 -5.64 -7.99 31.54
C ALA A 271 -5.33 -9.32 30.82
N ASP A 272 -6.27 -10.26 30.75
CA ASP A 272 -6.10 -11.49 30.02
C ASP A 272 -6.53 -11.31 28.55
N HIS A 273 -5.74 -11.84 27.64
CA HIS A 273 -5.81 -11.63 26.19
C HIS A 273 -7.01 -12.37 25.59
N GLN A 274 -8.22 -12.01 26.00
CA GLN A 274 -9.41 -12.72 25.60
C GLN A 274 -9.63 -12.49 24.11
N LYS A 275 -9.36 -13.55 23.34
CA LYS A 275 -9.65 -13.58 21.92
C LYS A 275 -11.14 -13.30 21.71
N CYS A 276 -11.46 -12.50 20.71
CA CYS A 276 -12.83 -12.27 20.27
C CYS A 276 -13.08 -13.01 18.97
N ARG A 277 -14.29 -13.54 18.80
CA ARG A 277 -14.72 -14.05 17.50
C ARG A 277 -15.10 -12.88 16.61
N LEU A 278 -14.82 -13.00 15.31
CA LEU A 278 -15.19 -11.96 14.35
C LEU A 278 -16.70 -11.69 14.34
N ALA A 279 -17.52 -12.75 14.44
CA ALA A 279 -18.96 -12.66 14.63
C ALA A 279 -19.34 -11.74 15.80
N ASP A 280 -18.88 -12.08 17.00
CA ASP A 280 -19.18 -11.33 18.23
C ASP A 280 -18.70 -9.87 18.17
N ALA A 281 -17.56 -9.63 17.50
CA ALA A 281 -17.02 -8.28 17.32
C ALA A 281 -17.90 -7.39 16.43
N LEU A 282 -18.47 -7.95 15.36
CA LEU A 282 -19.31 -7.20 14.41
C LEU A 282 -20.77 -7.10 14.87
N ASP A 283 -21.34 -8.18 15.41
CA ASP A 283 -22.72 -8.19 15.88
C ASP A 283 -22.87 -7.44 17.21
N GLY A 284 -21.77 -7.20 17.93
CA GLY A 284 -21.73 -6.34 19.10
C GLY A 284 -21.75 -4.85 18.81
N ILE A 285 -21.72 -4.43 17.54
CA ILE A 285 -21.82 -3.02 17.12
C ILE A 285 -23.28 -2.71 16.79
N GLU A 286 -23.78 -1.56 17.22
CA GLU A 286 -25.16 -1.14 16.88
C GLU A 286 -25.31 -1.04 15.35
N PRO A 287 -26.40 -1.53 14.74
CA PRO A 287 -26.57 -1.50 13.28
C PRO A 287 -26.42 -0.09 12.67
N SER A 288 -26.87 0.96 13.37
CA SER A 288 -26.69 2.36 12.97
C SER A 288 -25.23 2.79 12.96
N GLU A 289 -24.45 2.39 13.97
CA GLU A 289 -23.00 2.63 14.03
C GLU A 289 -22.29 1.85 12.94
N LEU A 290 -22.67 0.59 12.72
CA LEU A 290 -22.10 -0.24 11.66
C LEU A 290 -22.26 0.42 10.29
N GLN A 291 -23.43 1.01 9.98
CA GLN A 291 -23.63 1.79 8.75
C GLN A 291 -22.72 3.02 8.64
N GLY A 292 -22.40 3.66 9.78
CA GLY A 292 -21.55 4.84 9.85
C GLY A 292 -20.06 4.57 9.58
N LEU A 293 -19.61 3.31 9.64
CA LEU A 293 -18.21 2.96 9.33
C LEU A 293 -17.88 3.28 7.87
N GLN A 294 -16.90 4.13 7.63
CA GLN A 294 -16.48 4.50 6.28
C GLN A 294 -15.40 3.54 5.79
N LEU A 295 -15.80 2.64 4.88
CA LEU A 295 -14.93 1.66 4.25
C LEU A 295 -15.23 1.64 2.76
N ARG A 296 -14.21 1.40 1.95
CA ARG A 296 -14.36 1.31 0.50
C ARG A 296 -15.18 0.08 0.11
N LYS A 297 -16.07 0.25 -0.85
CA LYS A 297 -16.89 -0.82 -1.44
C LYS A 297 -16.14 -1.54 -2.56
N ASP A 298 -16.67 -2.68 -3.00
CA ASP A 298 -16.24 -3.39 -4.21
C ASP A 298 -14.79 -3.90 -4.20
N GLN A 299 -14.35 -4.38 -3.04
CA GLN A 299 -13.02 -4.96 -2.87
C GLN A 299 -13.03 -6.48 -3.03
N PRO A 300 -11.94 -7.09 -3.55
CA PRO A 300 -11.83 -8.54 -3.64
C PRO A 300 -11.85 -9.16 -2.24
N SER A 301 -12.85 -10.01 -2.00
CA SER A 301 -13.17 -10.62 -0.70
C SER A 301 -11.97 -11.29 -0.02
N ASN A 302 -11.07 -11.90 -0.79
CA ASN A 302 -9.92 -12.60 -0.24
C ASN A 302 -8.76 -11.70 0.17
N ILE A 303 -8.62 -10.52 -0.43
CA ILE A 303 -7.60 -9.55 -0.02
C ILE A 303 -8.11 -8.66 1.11
N PHE A 304 -9.43 -8.42 1.15
CA PHE A 304 -10.11 -7.58 2.13
C PHE A 304 -11.17 -8.37 2.92
N PRO A 305 -10.79 -9.46 3.62
CA PRO A 305 -11.75 -10.33 4.29
C PRO A 305 -12.54 -9.61 5.37
N ILE A 306 -11.92 -8.77 6.21
CA ILE A 306 -12.66 -8.13 7.31
C ILE A 306 -13.56 -6.99 6.79
N THR A 307 -13.09 -6.23 5.79
CA THR A 307 -13.90 -5.21 5.12
C THR A 307 -15.11 -5.84 4.44
N MET A 308 -14.93 -7.01 3.82
CA MET A 308 -16.03 -7.81 3.26
C MET A 308 -17.01 -8.24 4.35
N ALA A 309 -16.51 -8.73 5.49
CA ALA A 309 -17.36 -9.08 6.64
C ALA A 309 -18.18 -7.89 7.13
N ILE A 310 -17.57 -6.72 7.31
CA ILE A 310 -18.26 -5.48 7.71
C ILE A 310 -19.31 -5.08 6.65
N GLY A 311 -18.95 -5.16 5.36
CA GLY A 311 -19.87 -4.90 4.26
C GLY A 311 -21.10 -5.81 4.29
N LYS A 312 -20.92 -7.11 4.53
CA LYS A 312 -22.03 -8.07 4.63
C LYS A 312 -22.83 -7.92 5.92
N ALA A 313 -22.19 -7.60 7.03
CA ALA A 313 -22.88 -7.29 8.27
C ALA A 313 -23.73 -6.02 8.15
N LYS A 314 -23.32 -5.02 7.36
CA LYS A 314 -24.15 -3.86 7.02
C LYS A 314 -25.38 -4.23 6.18
N GLU A 315 -25.22 -5.14 5.22
CA GLU A 315 -26.33 -5.57 4.35
C GLU A 315 -27.35 -6.42 5.13
N ASN A 316 -26.86 -7.37 5.95
CA ASN A 316 -27.68 -8.33 6.69
C ASN A 316 -27.15 -8.55 8.12
N PRO A 317 -27.46 -7.65 9.07
CA PRO A 317 -27.01 -7.76 10.46
C PRO A 317 -27.39 -9.10 11.09
N GLY A 318 -26.43 -9.78 11.75
CA GLY A 318 -26.65 -11.08 12.41
C GLY A 318 -26.93 -12.27 11.49
N SER A 319 -26.82 -12.14 10.17
CA SER A 319 -27.05 -13.25 9.21
C SER A 319 -26.07 -13.26 8.03
N TRP A 320 -24.93 -12.57 8.18
CA TRP A 320 -23.93 -12.38 7.13
C TRP A 320 -22.91 -13.54 7.02
N TYR A 321 -22.84 -14.42 8.03
CA TYR A 321 -21.76 -15.40 8.21
C TYR A 321 -21.58 -16.37 7.03
N SER A 322 -22.67 -16.95 6.53
CA SER A 322 -22.62 -17.94 5.44
C SER A 322 -22.18 -17.32 4.12
N THR A 323 -22.57 -16.06 3.88
CA THR A 323 -22.14 -15.31 2.70
C THR A 323 -20.64 -14.95 2.80
N PHE A 324 -20.19 -14.56 3.99
CA PHE A 324 -18.78 -14.31 4.25
C PHE A 324 -17.91 -15.56 4.04
N GLU A 325 -18.34 -16.71 4.57
CA GLU A 325 -17.60 -17.97 4.43
C GLU A 325 -17.53 -18.41 2.96
N LYS A 326 -18.63 -18.30 2.22
CA LYS A 326 -18.65 -18.60 0.78
C LYS A 326 -17.71 -17.71 -0.03
N LEU A 327 -17.60 -16.43 0.31
CA LEU A 327 -16.80 -15.46 -0.45
C LEU A 327 -15.32 -15.45 -0.08
N THR A 328 -14.98 -15.77 1.18
CA THR A 328 -13.62 -15.65 1.71
C THR A 328 -12.92 -16.97 1.99
N GLY A 329 -13.70 -18.07 2.05
CA GLY A 329 -13.24 -19.37 2.54
C GLY A 329 -12.96 -19.41 4.05
N MET A 330 -13.28 -18.34 4.79
CA MET A 330 -13.01 -18.23 6.22
C MET A 330 -14.29 -18.30 7.04
N ASN A 331 -14.23 -18.97 8.20
CA ASN A 331 -15.38 -19.05 9.10
C ASN A 331 -15.52 -17.78 9.95
N ALA A 332 -16.74 -17.26 10.12
CA ALA A 332 -17.00 -16.06 10.91
C ALA A 332 -16.72 -16.22 12.42
N THR A 333 -16.58 -17.46 12.91
CA THR A 333 -16.20 -17.76 14.30
C THR A 333 -14.69 -17.70 14.54
N ILE A 334 -13.90 -17.34 13.52
CA ILE A 334 -12.46 -17.13 13.63
C ILE A 334 -12.13 -16.19 14.79
N GLU A 335 -11.14 -16.60 15.59
CA GLU A 335 -10.72 -15.88 16.79
C GLU A 335 -9.49 -15.00 16.54
N PHE A 336 -9.61 -13.75 16.96
CA PHE A 336 -8.54 -12.75 16.92
C PHE A 336 -8.25 -12.22 18.31
N ALA A 337 -6.98 -11.92 18.60
CA ALA A 337 -6.71 -10.92 19.63
C ALA A 337 -7.27 -9.56 19.14
N PRO A 338 -7.83 -8.70 20.02
CA PRO A 338 -8.37 -7.40 19.59
C PRO A 338 -7.37 -6.56 18.79
N ILE A 339 -6.07 -6.62 19.15
CA ILE A 339 -5.01 -5.93 18.41
C ILE A 339 -4.78 -6.50 17.00
N GLU A 340 -4.88 -7.82 16.82
CA GLU A 340 -4.76 -8.47 15.50
C GLU A 340 -5.91 -8.01 14.59
N LEU A 341 -7.13 -8.00 15.11
CA LEU A 341 -8.31 -7.56 14.37
C LEU A 341 -8.23 -6.08 13.99
N ALA A 342 -7.86 -5.21 14.94
CA ALA A 342 -7.72 -3.78 14.68
C ALA A 342 -6.63 -3.49 13.64
N THR A 343 -5.48 -4.16 13.75
CA THR A 343 -4.36 -3.99 12.83
C THR A 343 -4.71 -4.50 11.43
N GLN A 344 -5.41 -5.63 11.35
CA GLN A 344 -5.89 -6.18 10.09
C GLN A 344 -6.84 -5.20 9.37
N ILE A 345 -7.83 -4.67 10.09
CA ILE A 345 -8.78 -3.68 9.55
C ILE A 345 -8.04 -2.42 9.09
N TYR A 346 -7.06 -1.97 9.88
CA TYR A 346 -6.25 -0.84 9.53
C TYR A 346 -5.50 -1.04 8.20
N TYR A 347 -4.82 -2.16 8.01
CA TYR A 347 -4.12 -2.45 6.76
C TYR A 347 -5.06 -2.62 5.57
N GLU A 348 -6.22 -3.25 5.77
CA GLU A 348 -7.25 -3.32 4.73
C GLU A 348 -7.76 -1.92 4.36
N HIS A 349 -7.94 -1.04 5.34
CA HIS A 349 -8.33 0.34 5.11
C HIS A 349 -7.27 1.10 4.29
N LEU A 350 -5.99 0.99 4.66
CA LEU A 350 -4.89 1.60 3.90
C LEU A 350 -4.84 1.10 2.46
N LEU A 351 -4.94 -0.20 2.24
CA LEU A 351 -4.93 -0.76 0.89
C LEU A 351 -6.11 -0.26 0.06
N GLY A 352 -7.28 -0.08 0.70
CA GLY A 352 -8.48 0.46 0.06
C GLY A 352 -8.35 1.93 -0.34
N GLN A 353 -7.57 2.72 0.40
CA GLN A 353 -7.27 4.12 0.07
C GLN A 353 -6.33 4.28 -1.13
N LEU A 354 -5.54 3.26 -1.49
CA LEU A 354 -4.60 3.35 -2.60
C LEU A 354 -5.23 3.15 -3.98
N GLN A 355 -6.41 2.55 -4.04
CA GLN A 355 -7.16 2.40 -5.30
C GLN A 355 -7.89 3.69 -5.67
#